data_AF-A0A947VW13-F1
#
_entry.id   AF-A0A947VW13-F1
#
_cell.length_a   1.000
_cell.length_b   1.000
_cell.length_c   1.000
_cell.angle_alpha   90.00
_cell.angle_beta   90.00
_cell.angle_gamma   90.00
#
_symmetry.space_group_name_H-M   'P 1'
#
loop_
_entity.id
_entity.type
_entity.pdbx_description
1 polymer ?
#
loop_
_entity_poly.entity_id
_entity_poly.type
_entity_poly.pdbx_seq_one_letter_code
_entity_poly.pdbx_strand_id
1 'polypeptide(L)'
;GNSAVQVYIDPTPDVIGNESLGDYFVGTEVKVVSELVALADVKIQTGEVLGALTKTGQNTVWAAALGLITLLGLGLASKNRNNRKKILTLGLSTGITVFAMLFLPGSAKAASTLKVEIQQPKSPINVSTFEVGYVALDTDDKTITIKCFKQSPGEATFVQYGANQEGNSGKCMATVSDEGTYYFQVRAYIDSETIEASSNVVTVVYDSTKPGVVTDYTKEKIGDCKYKLSFTTASDGGETVGVEIFRSTKTSFVADENTLIKSLMIGPNETGSYTDTVTNCDKTYYYVVRAIDNAGNFSAFVGDKVEVTTTSETAITKITTPTEGGIAELPGGVVEGAEAGEENGEVLGEQTCDKKQKLSGYVKNQDGEGIENAEVDIYEVVEGEEKYIATVKTNSDGYWETEVCPGEYNTKVKKESLPEGTVLEGEEVLGAKVEEGQDTADVNFDVKEDKGIDFKLWWCLIPIGAVVVIVALYVIGSRGRKVGN
;
A
#
# COMPACT_ATOMS: atom_id res chain seq x y z
N GLY A 1 31.68 4.77 54.23
CA GLY A 1 32.86 4.19 53.59
C GLY A 1 32.43 2.94 52.86
N ASN A 2 32.89 2.80 51.61
CA ASN A 2 32.68 1.71 50.65
C ASN A 2 31.38 1.73 49.84
N SER A 3 31.38 2.58 48.81
CA SER A 3 30.68 2.31 47.55
C SER A 3 31.63 1.47 46.67
N ALA A 4 31.21 0.27 46.29
CA ALA A 4 31.89 -0.53 45.27
C ALA A 4 31.19 -0.28 43.92
N VAL A 5 31.89 0.45 43.04
CA VAL A 5 31.56 0.56 41.62
C VAL A 5 32.23 -0.62 40.93
N GLN A 6 31.45 -1.54 40.38
CA GLN A 6 31.98 -2.49 39.39
C GLN A 6 31.76 -1.92 38.00
N VAL A 7 32.88 -1.65 37.35
CA VAL A 7 33.00 -1.32 35.93
C VAL A 7 33.00 -2.64 35.17
N TYR A 8 32.01 -2.85 34.30
CA TYR A 8 32.07 -3.86 33.26
C TYR A 8 32.37 -3.16 31.93
N ILE A 9 33.57 -3.45 31.41
CA ILE A 9 34.03 -3.10 30.08
C ILE A 9 33.48 -4.18 29.16
N ASP A 10 32.65 -3.79 28.19
CA ASP A 10 32.16 -4.69 27.15
C ASP A 10 33.20 -4.78 26.01
N PRO A 11 33.73 -5.98 25.68
CA PRO A 11 34.60 -6.16 24.53
C PRO A 11 33.76 -6.36 23.27
N THR A 12 33.88 -5.41 22.34
CA THR A 12 33.51 -5.60 20.93
C THR A 12 34.16 -6.86 20.35
N PRO A 13 33.43 -7.68 19.58
CA PRO A 13 34.04 -8.54 18.58
C PRO A 13 33.89 -7.96 17.16
N ASP A 14 34.99 -8.11 16.44
CA ASP A 14 35.23 -7.81 15.04
C ASP A 14 34.21 -8.41 14.05
N VAL A 15 34.07 -7.67 12.96
CA VAL A 15 33.38 -7.98 11.69
C VAL A 15 34.31 -8.80 10.78
N ILE A 16 33.88 -9.98 10.29
CA ILE A 16 34.06 -10.58 8.93
C ILE A 16 33.04 -11.76 8.83
N GLY A 17 32.22 -12.00 7.81
CA GLY A 17 32.03 -11.39 6.49
C GLY A 17 30.82 -11.98 5.74
N ASN A 18 30.36 -11.18 4.77
CA ASN A 18 29.52 -11.37 3.58
C ASN A 18 29.10 -12.80 3.14
N GLU A 19 27.79 -13.03 3.03
CA GLU A 19 27.16 -13.65 1.83
C GLU A 19 25.80 -13.00 1.51
N SER A 20 25.82 -12.06 0.54
CA SER A 20 24.85 -11.81 -0.55
C SER A 20 23.34 -11.98 -0.27
N LEU A 21 22.69 -10.92 0.22
CA LEU A 21 21.24 -10.72 0.05
C LEU A 21 20.97 -9.84 -1.17
N GLY A 22 20.03 -10.28 -2.00
CA GLY A 22 19.61 -9.57 -3.21
C GLY A 22 18.86 -8.31 -2.87
N ASP A 23 19.46 -7.16 -3.17
CA ASP A 23 18.78 -5.88 -3.26
C ASP A 23 17.85 -5.89 -4.46
N TYR A 24 16.57 -5.61 -4.24
CA TYR A 24 15.76 -4.54 -4.84
C TYR A 24 14.35 -4.71 -4.28
N PHE A 25 13.82 -3.65 -3.67
CA PHE A 25 12.45 -3.38 -3.17
C PHE A 25 12.48 -2.94 -1.70
N VAL A 26 12.32 -1.63 -1.51
CA VAL A 26 12.19 -0.99 -0.20
C VAL A 26 10.78 -1.18 0.32
N GLY A 27 10.57 -2.19 1.17
CA GLY A 27 9.43 -2.22 2.07
C GLY A 27 9.67 -1.22 3.20
N THR A 28 8.84 -0.20 3.32
CA THR A 28 8.86 0.69 4.49
C THR A 28 8.18 -0.01 5.67
N GLU A 29 8.95 -0.75 6.46
CA GLU A 29 8.60 -0.99 7.86
C GLU A 29 9.05 0.23 8.68
N VAL A 30 8.12 1.11 9.04
CA VAL A 30 8.39 2.21 9.98
C VAL A 30 8.14 1.70 11.39
N LYS A 31 9.22 1.41 12.13
CA LYS A 31 9.19 1.31 13.60
C LYS A 31 9.28 2.71 14.18
N VAL A 32 8.19 3.21 14.76
CA VAL A 32 8.20 4.45 15.54
C VAL A 32 8.80 4.15 16.92
N VAL A 33 10.02 4.65 17.16
CA VAL A 33 10.55 4.83 18.52
C VAL A 33 10.58 6.33 18.78
N SER A 34 9.76 6.77 19.72
CA SER A 34 9.71 8.14 20.19
C SER A 34 10.90 8.44 21.11
N GLU A 35 11.83 9.30 20.70
CA GLU A 35 12.56 10.15 21.64
C GLU A 35 13.18 11.36 20.91
N LEU A 36 12.74 12.55 21.31
CA LEU A 36 13.29 13.84 20.88
C LEU A 36 14.65 14.09 21.55
N VAL A 37 15.71 14.26 20.76
CA VAL A 37 16.83 15.13 21.13
C VAL A 37 17.26 15.91 19.90
N ALA A 38 16.98 17.22 19.92
CA ALA A 38 17.54 18.18 18.99
C ALA A 38 19.06 18.28 19.19
N LEU A 39 19.85 18.24 18.11
CA LEU A 39 21.11 18.98 17.95
C LEU A 39 21.70 18.82 16.53
N ALA A 40 21.93 19.99 15.91
CA ALA A 40 22.95 20.33 14.91
C ALA A 40 22.82 19.88 13.44
N ASP A 41 22.95 20.91 12.57
CA ASP A 41 23.00 20.92 11.11
C ASP A 41 23.70 19.71 10.44
N VAL A 42 22.95 18.98 9.61
CA VAL A 42 23.51 18.05 8.62
C VAL A 42 23.15 18.55 7.22
N LYS A 43 24.16 18.98 6.46
CA LYS A 43 24.04 19.20 5.01
C LYS A 43 23.70 17.88 4.34
N ILE A 44 22.48 17.78 3.79
CA ILE A 44 22.09 16.67 2.92
C ILE A 44 22.86 16.83 1.61
N GLN A 45 23.83 15.95 1.36
CA GLN A 45 24.31 15.73 -0.01
C GLN A 45 23.27 14.87 -0.73
N THR A 46 22.76 15.40 -1.84
CA THR A 46 21.98 14.66 -2.83
C THR A 46 22.80 13.50 -3.38
N GLY A 47 22.53 12.30 -2.89
CA GLY A 47 23.01 11.06 -3.48
C GLY A 47 22.26 10.80 -4.78
N GLU A 48 22.95 10.95 -5.89
CA GLU A 48 22.51 10.55 -7.23
C GLU A 48 22.38 9.02 -7.24
N VAL A 49 21.15 8.49 -7.28
CA VAL A 49 20.89 7.05 -7.32
C VAL A 49 21.19 6.56 -8.74
N LEU A 50 22.39 6.02 -8.92
CA LEU A 50 22.81 5.32 -10.13
C LEU A 50 21.93 4.07 -10.31
N GLY A 51 21.01 4.14 -11.26
CA GLY A 51 20.26 3.00 -11.76
C GLY A 51 21.18 1.86 -12.20
N ALA A 52 20.71 0.65 -11.97
CA ALA A 52 21.38 -0.61 -12.24
C ALA A 52 22.18 -0.61 -13.55
N LEU A 53 23.50 -0.75 -13.44
CA LEU A 53 24.35 -1.17 -14.54
C LEU A 53 23.86 -2.53 -15.03
N THR A 54 23.26 -2.56 -16.22
CA THR A 54 23.08 -3.79 -16.98
C THR A 54 24.46 -4.43 -17.16
N LYS A 55 24.73 -5.53 -16.44
CA LYS A 55 25.82 -6.43 -16.77
C LYS A 55 25.54 -7.04 -18.14
N THR A 56 25.89 -6.34 -19.21
CA THR A 56 26.04 -6.94 -20.52
C THR A 56 27.17 -7.94 -20.42
N GLY A 57 26.83 -9.23 -20.42
CA GLY A 57 27.76 -10.37 -20.47
C GLY A 57 28.50 -10.48 -21.80
N GLN A 58 29.07 -9.37 -22.30
CA GLN A 58 30.09 -9.42 -23.33
C GLN A 58 31.45 -9.48 -22.63
N ASN A 59 32.23 -10.52 -22.95
CA ASN A 59 33.62 -10.66 -22.55
C ASN A 59 34.47 -9.57 -23.26
N THR A 60 34.37 -8.32 -22.78
CA THR A 60 35.05 -7.13 -23.31
C THR A 60 36.58 -7.25 -23.26
N VAL A 61 37.10 -8.18 -22.46
CA VAL A 61 38.53 -8.47 -22.33
C VAL A 61 39.13 -9.00 -23.64
N TRP A 62 38.41 -9.83 -24.40
CA TRP A 62 38.94 -10.37 -25.67
C TRP A 62 38.87 -9.36 -26.82
N ALA A 63 37.84 -8.50 -26.84
CA ALA A 63 37.73 -7.41 -27.81
C ALA A 63 38.79 -6.32 -27.58
N ALA A 64 39.07 -5.97 -26.31
CA ALA A 64 40.14 -5.05 -25.95
C ALA A 64 41.54 -5.63 -26.25
N ALA A 65 41.75 -6.93 -26.00
CA ALA A 65 43.01 -7.61 -26.32
C ALA A 65 43.30 -7.64 -27.83
N LEU A 66 42.29 -7.89 -28.67
CA LEU A 66 42.42 -7.83 -30.14
C LEU A 66 42.68 -6.40 -30.63
N GLY A 67 42.05 -5.39 -30.02
CA GLY A 67 42.30 -3.98 -30.30
C GLY A 67 43.76 -3.57 -30.03
N LEU A 68 44.35 -4.02 -28.92
CA LEU A 68 45.75 -3.73 -28.58
C LEU A 68 46.75 -4.38 -29.55
N ILE A 69 46.49 -5.60 -30.04
CA ILE A 69 47.35 -6.28 -31.01
C ILE A 69 47.34 -5.55 -32.37
N THR A 70 46.20 -5.00 -32.80
CA THR A 70 46.11 -4.21 -34.04
C THR A 70 46.84 -2.86 -33.93
N LEU A 71 46.76 -2.19 -32.77
CA LEU A 71 47.50 -0.95 -32.50
C LEU A 71 49.03 -1.17 -32.46
N LEU A 72 49.48 -2.28 -31.87
CA LEU A 72 50.89 -2.69 -31.88
C LEU A 72 51.39 -3.01 -33.31
N GLY A 73 50.55 -3.67 -34.13
CA GLY A 73 50.86 -3.94 -35.54
C GLY A 73 51.01 -2.67 -36.40
N LEU A 74 50.14 -1.66 -36.17
CA LEU A 74 50.21 -0.35 -36.84
C LEU A 74 51.42 0.48 -36.40
N GLY A 75 51.80 0.40 -35.12
CA GLY A 75 52.99 1.07 -34.58
C GLY A 75 54.30 0.60 -35.24
N LEU A 76 54.43 -0.71 -35.46
CA LEU A 76 55.60 -1.31 -36.12
C LEU A 76 55.68 -1.00 -37.62
N ALA A 77 54.55 -0.76 -38.29
CA ALA A 77 54.52 -0.32 -39.70
C ALA A 77 55.06 1.10 -39.92
N SER A 78 55.11 1.93 -38.87
CA SER A 78 55.61 3.31 -38.97
C SER A 78 57.13 3.39 -39.16
N LYS A 79 57.90 2.34 -38.84
CA LYS A 79 59.38 2.41 -38.86
C LYS A 79 60.04 1.86 -40.14
N ASN A 80 59.34 1.05 -40.95
CA ASN A 80 59.92 0.45 -42.17
C ASN A 80 59.27 0.98 -43.46
N ARG A 81 59.99 1.85 -44.19
CA ARG A 81 59.43 2.67 -45.28
C ARG A 81 59.11 1.89 -46.57
N ASN A 82 59.73 0.73 -46.79
CA ASN A 82 59.59 -0.01 -48.06
C ASN A 82 58.32 -0.89 -48.17
N ASN A 83 57.70 -1.28 -47.05
CA ASN A 83 56.54 -2.22 -47.05
C ASN A 83 55.23 -1.61 -46.54
N ARG A 84 55.19 -0.28 -46.29
CA ARG A 84 54.02 0.42 -45.71
C ARG A 84 52.70 0.18 -46.45
N LYS A 85 52.71 0.10 -47.79
CA LYS A 85 51.47 -0.06 -48.57
C LYS A 85 50.80 -1.43 -48.39
N LYS A 86 51.58 -2.51 -48.23
CA LYS A 86 51.05 -3.88 -48.08
C LYS A 86 50.55 -4.16 -46.65
N ILE A 87 51.17 -3.53 -45.65
CA ILE A 87 50.83 -3.70 -44.23
C ILE A 87 49.60 -2.87 -43.85
N LEU A 88 49.43 -1.67 -44.44
CA LEU A 88 48.22 -0.86 -44.26
C LEU A 88 46.97 -1.50 -44.86
N THR A 89 47.08 -2.12 -46.04
CA THR A 89 45.92 -2.79 -46.67
C THR A 89 45.47 -4.03 -45.90
N LEU A 90 46.38 -4.75 -45.26
CA LEU A 90 46.06 -5.95 -44.48
C LEU A 90 45.46 -5.62 -43.10
N GLY A 91 45.91 -4.54 -42.47
CA GLY A 91 45.35 -4.05 -41.19
C GLY A 91 43.97 -3.41 -41.33
N LEU A 92 43.67 -2.79 -42.48
CA LEU A 92 42.36 -2.20 -42.75
C LEU A 92 41.30 -3.29 -42.99
N SER A 93 41.64 -4.39 -43.67
CA SER A 93 40.69 -5.49 -43.93
C SER A 93 40.34 -6.30 -42.68
N THR A 94 41.27 -6.48 -41.73
CA THR A 94 41.01 -7.17 -40.47
C THR A 94 40.31 -6.29 -39.44
N GLY A 95 40.57 -4.97 -39.46
CA GLY A 95 39.83 -4.01 -38.64
C GLY A 95 38.34 -3.94 -38.99
N ILE A 96 38.01 -3.98 -40.29
CA ILE A 96 36.61 -3.91 -40.76
C ILE A 96 35.82 -5.16 -40.38
N THR A 97 36.41 -6.36 -40.42
CA THR A 97 35.72 -7.60 -40.03
C THR A 97 35.53 -7.73 -38.52
N VAL A 98 36.49 -7.29 -37.70
CA VAL A 98 36.33 -7.25 -36.23
C VAL A 98 35.32 -6.18 -35.82
N PHE A 99 35.28 -5.03 -36.50
CA PHE A 99 34.28 -4.00 -36.27
C PHE A 99 32.89 -4.49 -36.69
N ALA A 100 32.74 -5.16 -37.84
CA ALA A 100 31.44 -5.72 -38.26
C ALA A 100 30.90 -6.80 -37.29
N MET A 101 31.77 -7.55 -36.63
CA MET A 101 31.37 -8.53 -35.60
C MET A 101 30.91 -7.88 -34.28
N LEU A 102 31.34 -6.65 -33.99
CA LEU A 102 30.89 -5.86 -32.84
C LEU A 102 29.52 -5.20 -33.05
N PHE A 103 29.02 -5.12 -34.29
CA PHE A 103 27.71 -4.54 -34.63
C PHE A 103 26.66 -5.56 -35.09
N LEU A 104 26.93 -6.87 -34.96
CA LEU A 104 25.85 -7.85 -35.05
C LEU A 104 25.02 -7.72 -33.77
N PRO A 105 23.74 -7.29 -33.83
CA PRO A 105 22.89 -7.27 -32.65
C PRO A 105 22.69 -8.73 -32.24
N GLY A 106 23.39 -9.16 -31.19
CA GLY A 106 22.99 -10.35 -30.46
C GLY A 106 21.65 -10.04 -29.85
N SER A 107 20.56 -10.60 -30.39
CA SER A 107 19.27 -10.57 -29.73
C SER A 107 19.40 -11.41 -28.46
N ALA A 108 19.78 -10.77 -27.36
CA ALA A 108 19.57 -11.31 -26.03
C ALA A 108 18.05 -11.44 -25.87
N LYS A 109 17.53 -12.67 -25.95
CA LYS A 109 16.17 -12.92 -25.48
C LYS A 109 16.22 -12.74 -23.97
N ALA A 110 15.54 -11.72 -23.46
CA ALA A 110 15.18 -11.71 -22.05
C ALA A 110 14.40 -13.02 -21.79
N ALA A 111 14.78 -13.78 -20.78
CA ALA A 111 13.92 -14.86 -20.32
C ALA A 111 12.63 -14.20 -19.81
N SER A 112 11.46 -14.74 -20.17
CA SER A 112 10.18 -14.32 -19.61
C SER A 112 10.27 -14.42 -18.08
N THR A 113 10.29 -13.29 -17.37
CA THR A 113 10.38 -13.31 -15.90
C THR A 113 8.99 -13.14 -15.31
N LEU A 114 8.18 -14.19 -15.38
CA LEU A 114 6.92 -14.24 -14.64
C LEU A 114 7.22 -14.13 -13.14
N LYS A 115 6.60 -13.16 -12.46
CA LYS A 115 6.69 -12.95 -11.02
C LYS A 115 5.30 -12.76 -10.44
N VAL A 116 5.14 -13.13 -9.17
CA VAL A 116 3.89 -12.95 -8.43
C VAL A 116 4.18 -12.70 -6.96
N GLU A 117 3.47 -11.75 -6.37
CA GLU A 117 3.51 -11.41 -4.95
C GLU A 117 2.11 -11.48 -4.36
N ILE A 118 2.06 -11.76 -3.06
CA ILE A 118 0.82 -11.90 -2.29
C ILE A 118 0.83 -10.91 -1.13
N GLN A 119 -0.30 -10.28 -0.88
CA GLN A 119 -0.47 -9.39 0.26
C GLN A 119 -0.69 -10.19 1.53
N GLN A 120 -0.06 -9.76 2.63
CA GLN A 120 -0.30 -10.29 3.96
C GLN A 120 -1.63 -9.70 4.50
N PRO A 121 -2.69 -10.51 4.70
CA PRO A 121 -3.92 -10.04 5.32
C PRO A 121 -3.69 -9.70 6.80
N LYS A 122 -4.63 -8.94 7.40
CA LYS A 122 -4.66 -8.74 8.86
C LYS A 122 -4.65 -10.10 9.56
N SER A 123 -3.93 -10.17 10.69
CA SER A 123 -3.87 -11.36 11.53
C SER A 123 -3.54 -10.93 12.96
N PRO A 124 -4.13 -11.54 13.99
CA PRO A 124 -5.26 -12.47 13.91
C PRO A 124 -6.55 -11.79 13.44
N ILE A 125 -7.53 -12.59 13.01
CA ILE A 125 -8.87 -12.13 12.57
C ILE A 125 -9.95 -13.02 13.16
N ASN A 126 -11.12 -12.43 13.36
CA ASN A 126 -12.33 -13.13 13.80
C ASN A 126 -13.42 -13.27 12.73
N VAL A 127 -13.13 -12.83 11.50
CA VAL A 127 -14.02 -12.98 10.35
C VAL A 127 -13.61 -14.20 9.53
N SER A 128 -14.59 -15.04 9.20
CA SER A 128 -14.35 -16.29 8.48
C SER A 128 -14.16 -16.11 6.98
N THR A 129 -14.38 -14.90 6.46
CA THR A 129 -14.24 -14.58 5.04
C THR A 129 -13.50 -13.25 4.89
N PHE A 130 -12.46 -13.23 4.05
CA PHE A 130 -11.61 -12.07 3.84
C PHE A 130 -10.89 -12.15 2.49
N GLU A 131 -10.40 -11.00 2.04
CA GLU A 131 -9.68 -10.86 0.78
C GLU A 131 -8.19 -11.12 0.96
N VAL A 132 -7.58 -11.86 0.01
CA VAL A 132 -6.13 -12.03 -0.10
C VAL A 132 -5.69 -11.44 -1.43
N GLY A 133 -5.14 -10.23 -1.38
CA GLY A 133 -4.68 -9.51 -2.58
C GLY A 133 -3.43 -10.14 -3.20
N TYR A 134 -3.28 -9.98 -4.51
CA TYR A 134 -2.07 -10.37 -5.23
C TYR A 134 -1.74 -9.39 -6.36
N VAL A 135 -0.47 -9.39 -6.78
CA VAL A 135 0.02 -8.75 -8.00
C VAL A 135 0.95 -9.70 -8.75
N ALA A 136 0.91 -9.66 -10.07
CA ALA A 136 1.71 -10.49 -10.95
C ALA A 136 2.22 -9.68 -12.14
N LEU A 137 3.40 -10.02 -12.62
CA LEU A 137 4.05 -9.34 -13.73
C LEU A 137 4.69 -10.38 -14.66
N ASP A 138 4.43 -10.25 -15.94
CA ASP A 138 5.16 -10.93 -17.00
C ASP A 138 5.82 -9.88 -17.91
N THR A 139 7.09 -10.07 -18.25
CA THR A 139 7.85 -9.12 -19.08
C THR A 139 7.48 -9.20 -20.56
N ASP A 140 6.83 -10.29 -20.98
CA ASP A 140 6.38 -10.50 -22.35
C ASP A 140 4.89 -10.12 -22.53
N ASP A 141 4.27 -9.54 -21.48
CA ASP A 141 2.87 -9.08 -21.45
C ASP A 141 1.87 -10.18 -21.86
N LYS A 142 2.16 -11.43 -21.48
CA LYS A 142 1.26 -12.55 -21.72
C LYS A 142 0.12 -12.57 -20.71
N THR A 143 -1.01 -13.15 -21.09
CA THR A 143 -2.13 -13.38 -20.18
C THR A 143 -1.70 -14.27 -19.01
N ILE A 144 -1.79 -13.72 -17.81
CA ILE A 144 -1.49 -14.41 -16.57
C ILE A 144 -2.77 -15.02 -16.00
N THR A 145 -2.71 -16.31 -15.67
CA THR A 145 -3.72 -17.01 -14.89
C THR A 145 -3.22 -17.20 -13.46
N ILE A 146 -4.01 -16.80 -12.47
CA ILE A 146 -3.70 -16.91 -11.06
C ILE A 146 -4.56 -17.99 -10.41
N LYS A 147 -3.92 -18.85 -9.63
CA LYS A 147 -4.57 -19.87 -8.79
C LYS A 147 -4.24 -19.58 -7.33
N CYS A 148 -5.29 -19.51 -6.50
CA CYS A 148 -5.18 -19.21 -5.08
C CYS A 148 -5.12 -20.51 -4.28
N PHE A 149 -4.17 -20.62 -3.37
CA PHE A 149 -3.98 -21.82 -2.55
C PHE A 149 -4.00 -21.49 -1.06
N LYS A 150 -4.62 -22.37 -0.27
CA LYS A 150 -4.61 -22.31 1.19
C LYS A 150 -4.17 -23.64 1.78
N GLN A 151 -3.52 -23.60 2.93
CA GLN A 151 -3.27 -24.75 3.78
C GLN A 151 -3.97 -24.50 5.11
N SER A 152 -4.91 -25.38 5.45
CA SER A 152 -5.70 -25.29 6.68
C SER A 152 -4.88 -25.74 7.91
N PRO A 153 -5.29 -25.34 9.13
CA PRO A 153 -4.68 -25.82 10.37
C PRO A 153 -4.63 -27.35 10.42
N GLY A 154 -3.46 -27.90 10.74
CA GLY A 154 -3.25 -29.35 10.83
C GLY A 154 -3.09 -30.08 9.49
N GLU A 155 -3.33 -29.42 8.36
CA GLU A 155 -3.11 -29.99 7.04
C GLU A 155 -1.67 -29.77 6.58
N ALA A 156 -1.13 -30.72 5.81
CA ALA A 156 0.26 -30.67 5.32
C ALA A 156 0.39 -30.09 3.91
N THR A 157 -0.71 -29.90 3.19
CA THR A 157 -0.69 -29.56 1.76
C THR A 157 -1.57 -28.36 1.46
N PHE A 158 -1.09 -27.52 0.53
CA PHE A 158 -1.87 -26.47 -0.09
C PHE A 158 -2.94 -27.04 -1.02
N VAL A 159 -4.17 -26.57 -0.85
CA VAL A 159 -5.30 -26.86 -1.73
C VAL A 159 -5.73 -25.58 -2.45
N GLN A 160 -6.04 -25.69 -3.74
CA GLN A 160 -6.60 -24.57 -4.47
C GLN A 160 -7.98 -24.23 -3.91
N TYR A 161 -8.28 -22.95 -3.78
CA TYR A 161 -9.61 -22.45 -3.45
C TYR A 161 -10.03 -21.36 -4.46
N GLY A 162 -11.35 -21.22 -4.64
CA GLY A 162 -11.91 -20.27 -5.59
C GLY A 162 -11.67 -20.64 -7.05
N ALA A 163 -12.20 -19.80 -7.95
CA ALA A 163 -11.96 -19.90 -9.38
C ALA A 163 -10.58 -19.34 -9.74
N ASN A 164 -10.04 -19.79 -10.87
CA ASN A 164 -8.86 -19.16 -11.47
C ASN A 164 -9.18 -17.68 -11.75
N GLN A 165 -8.22 -16.80 -11.48
CA GLN A 165 -8.32 -15.39 -11.82
C GLN A 165 -7.46 -15.10 -13.05
N GLU A 166 -7.83 -14.07 -13.81
CA GLU A 166 -7.05 -13.59 -14.95
C GLU A 166 -6.56 -12.17 -14.68
N GLY A 167 -5.35 -11.87 -15.14
CA GLY A 167 -4.78 -10.53 -15.07
C GLY A 167 -3.64 -10.37 -14.06
N ASN A 168 -3.13 -9.14 -14.02
CA ASN A 168 -1.87 -8.80 -13.34
C ASN A 168 -2.08 -8.37 -11.88
N SER A 169 -3.31 -8.24 -11.41
CA SER A 169 -3.65 -8.00 -10.01
C SER A 169 -5.05 -8.52 -9.72
N GLY A 170 -5.38 -8.65 -8.44
CA GLY A 170 -6.72 -9.06 -8.03
C GLY A 170 -6.76 -9.55 -6.60
N LYS A 171 -7.87 -10.20 -6.26
CA LYS A 171 -8.16 -10.65 -4.89
C LYS A 171 -8.69 -12.08 -4.89
N CYS A 172 -8.08 -12.92 -4.07
CA CYS A 172 -8.60 -14.23 -3.76
C CYS A 172 -9.54 -14.11 -2.55
N MET A 173 -10.82 -14.40 -2.72
CA MET A 173 -11.77 -14.43 -1.60
C MET A 173 -11.59 -15.74 -0.81
N ALA A 174 -10.98 -15.65 0.37
CA ALA A 174 -10.71 -16.79 1.23
C ALA A 174 -11.84 -17.00 2.23
N THR A 175 -12.19 -18.27 2.47
CA THR A 175 -13.09 -18.66 3.56
C THR A 175 -12.39 -19.70 4.45
N VAL A 176 -12.43 -19.48 5.76
CA VAL A 176 -11.84 -20.31 6.82
C VAL A 176 -12.94 -20.77 7.79
N SER A 177 -12.70 -21.85 8.53
CA SER A 177 -13.72 -22.44 9.42
C SER A 177 -13.17 -22.97 10.73
N ASP A 178 -11.99 -23.57 10.70
CA ASP A 178 -11.34 -24.14 11.88
C ASP A 178 -10.41 -23.11 12.51
N GLU A 179 -10.39 -23.06 13.84
CA GLU A 179 -9.48 -22.20 14.60
C GLU A 179 -8.01 -22.52 14.28
N GLY A 180 -7.19 -21.48 14.24
CA GLY A 180 -5.74 -21.60 14.16
C GLY A 180 -5.14 -21.00 12.90
N THR A 181 -3.93 -21.48 12.57
CA THR A 181 -3.07 -20.84 11.58
C THR A 181 -3.28 -21.41 10.17
N TYR A 182 -3.71 -20.55 9.26
CA TYR A 182 -3.78 -20.80 7.83
C TYR A 182 -2.57 -20.20 7.12
N TYR A 183 -2.16 -20.86 6.04
CA TYR A 183 -1.13 -20.37 5.15
C TYR A 183 -1.73 -20.15 3.76
N PHE A 184 -1.38 -19.05 3.11
CA PHE A 184 -1.86 -18.71 1.78
C PHE A 184 -0.70 -18.48 0.82
N GLN A 185 -0.87 -18.91 -0.42
CA GLN A 185 0.05 -18.69 -1.53
C GLN A 185 -0.77 -18.52 -2.81
N VAL A 186 -0.28 -17.72 -3.74
CA VAL A 186 -0.79 -17.68 -5.11
C VAL A 186 0.24 -18.23 -6.07
N ARG A 187 -0.22 -18.86 -7.15
CA ARG A 187 0.62 -19.31 -8.25
C ARG A 187 0.12 -18.69 -9.54
N ALA A 188 1.04 -18.08 -10.27
CA ALA A 188 0.81 -17.50 -11.57
C ALA A 188 1.25 -18.48 -12.67
N TYR A 189 0.48 -18.51 -13.76
CA TYR A 189 0.68 -19.38 -14.89
C TYR A 189 0.53 -18.59 -16.19
N ILE A 190 1.45 -18.80 -17.14
CA ILE A 190 1.34 -18.30 -18.52
C ILE A 190 1.55 -19.47 -19.50
N ASP A 191 1.27 -19.24 -20.80
CA ASP A 191 1.45 -20.23 -21.87
C ASP A 191 0.78 -21.58 -21.56
N SER A 192 -0.51 -21.55 -21.18
CA SER A 192 -1.31 -22.74 -20.81
C SER A 192 -0.65 -23.59 -19.71
N GLU A 193 -0.17 -22.93 -18.65
CA GLU A 193 0.44 -23.53 -17.46
C GLU A 193 1.84 -24.16 -17.67
N THR A 194 2.52 -23.82 -18.77
CA THR A 194 3.88 -24.33 -19.02
C THR A 194 4.97 -23.52 -18.31
N ILE A 195 4.67 -22.28 -17.93
CA ILE A 195 5.55 -21.41 -17.14
C ILE A 195 4.77 -21.02 -15.87
N GLU A 196 5.40 -21.23 -14.72
CA GLU A 196 4.81 -20.93 -13.42
C GLU A 196 5.72 -20.07 -12.55
N ALA A 197 5.11 -19.24 -11.72
CA ALA A 197 5.75 -18.53 -10.62
C ALA A 197 4.90 -18.68 -9.36
N SER A 198 5.53 -18.81 -8.20
CA SER A 198 4.85 -18.90 -6.91
C SER A 198 5.21 -17.71 -6.05
N SER A 199 4.25 -17.18 -5.30
CA SER A 199 4.50 -16.13 -4.32
C SER A 199 5.22 -16.69 -3.09
N ASN A 200 5.66 -15.82 -2.18
CA ASN A 200 5.89 -16.21 -0.79
C ASN A 200 4.60 -16.75 -0.15
N VAL A 201 4.74 -17.36 1.03
CA VAL A 201 3.62 -17.80 1.85
C VAL A 201 3.30 -16.71 2.87
N VAL A 202 2.02 -16.35 3.01
CA VAL A 202 1.52 -15.45 4.05
C VAL A 202 0.68 -16.23 5.06
N THR A 203 0.60 -15.70 6.28
CA THR A 203 0.05 -16.45 7.42
C THR A 203 -1.10 -15.68 8.05
N VAL A 204 -2.25 -16.32 8.23
CA VAL A 204 -3.39 -15.72 8.92
C VAL A 204 -3.81 -16.64 10.06
N VAL A 205 -3.91 -16.10 11.26
CA VAL A 205 -4.50 -16.78 12.40
C VAL A 205 -5.98 -16.41 12.44
N TYR A 206 -6.83 -17.41 12.26
CA TYR A 206 -8.27 -17.28 12.50
C TYR A 206 -8.54 -17.64 13.95
N ASP A 207 -9.20 -16.71 14.64
CA ASP A 207 -9.59 -16.84 16.03
C ASP A 207 -11.01 -16.31 16.21
N SER A 208 -11.98 -17.19 16.46
CA SER A 208 -13.36 -16.83 16.79
C SER A 208 -13.73 -17.07 18.26
N THR A 209 -12.74 -17.41 19.08
CA THR A 209 -12.92 -17.62 20.52
C THR A 209 -13.11 -16.27 21.19
N LYS A 210 -14.16 -16.15 22.02
CA LYS A 210 -14.46 -14.89 22.69
C LYS A 210 -13.81 -14.85 24.06
N PRO A 211 -13.29 -13.68 24.48
CA PRO A 211 -12.93 -13.43 25.87
C PRO A 211 -14.05 -13.79 26.84
N GLY A 212 -13.66 -14.21 28.03
CA GLY A 212 -14.61 -14.42 29.11
C GLY A 212 -15.25 -13.11 29.56
N VAL A 213 -16.47 -13.22 30.09
CA VAL A 213 -17.21 -12.04 30.58
C VAL A 213 -16.52 -11.47 31.82
N VAL A 214 -16.34 -10.15 31.86
CA VAL A 214 -15.83 -9.42 33.01
C VAL A 214 -16.70 -9.69 34.26
N THR A 215 -16.07 -9.92 35.41
CA THR A 215 -16.72 -10.15 36.71
C THR A 215 -16.46 -9.01 37.69
N ASP A 216 -17.12 -9.08 38.85
CA ASP A 216 -16.90 -8.17 39.98
C ASP A 216 -17.01 -6.68 39.64
N TYR A 217 -17.81 -6.36 38.62
CA TYR A 217 -18.07 -4.98 38.22
C TYR A 217 -18.73 -4.21 39.36
N THR A 218 -18.14 -3.07 39.69
CA THR A 218 -18.66 -2.12 40.67
C THR A 218 -18.53 -0.71 40.13
N LYS A 219 -19.55 0.10 40.43
CA LYS A 219 -19.55 1.55 40.20
C LYS A 219 -19.74 2.26 41.53
N GLU A 220 -18.75 3.07 41.90
CA GLU A 220 -18.76 3.85 43.13
C GLU A 220 -18.65 5.34 42.81
N LYS A 221 -19.50 6.18 43.40
CA LYS A 221 -19.34 7.64 43.33
C LYS A 221 -18.36 8.07 44.42
N ILE A 222 -17.14 8.41 44.03
CA ILE A 222 -16.02 8.72 44.96
C ILE A 222 -15.81 10.23 45.19
N GLY A 223 -16.67 11.06 44.59
CA GLY A 223 -16.65 12.51 44.75
C GLY A 223 -17.74 13.16 43.90
N ASP A 224 -17.79 14.49 43.94
CA ASP A 224 -18.63 15.23 43.02
C ASP A 224 -18.16 14.95 41.59
N CYS A 225 -19.09 14.54 40.73
CA CYS A 225 -18.85 14.30 39.31
C CYS A 225 -17.76 13.25 39.01
N LYS A 226 -17.46 12.35 39.97
CA LYS A 226 -16.44 11.30 39.80
C LYS A 226 -17.00 9.92 40.11
N TYR A 227 -16.82 9.01 39.15
CA TYR A 227 -17.25 7.62 39.25
C TYR A 227 -16.04 6.70 39.11
N LYS A 228 -15.78 5.88 40.12
CA LYS A 228 -14.80 4.81 40.05
C LYS A 228 -15.49 3.53 39.62
N LEU A 229 -15.01 2.98 38.51
CA LEU A 229 -15.37 1.67 37.99
C LEU A 229 -14.27 0.70 38.39
N SER A 230 -14.63 -0.44 38.96
CA SER A 230 -13.69 -1.54 39.22
C SER A 230 -14.28 -2.84 38.71
N PHE A 231 -13.45 -3.74 38.21
CA PHE A 231 -13.86 -4.98 37.58
C PHE A 231 -12.71 -5.99 37.52
N THR A 232 -13.00 -7.25 37.22
CA THR A 232 -12.00 -8.32 37.06
C THR A 232 -12.21 -9.01 35.72
N THR A 233 -11.16 -9.16 34.91
CA THR A 233 -11.22 -9.93 33.66
C THR A 233 -11.33 -11.43 33.97
N ALA A 234 -11.94 -12.19 33.07
CA ALA A 234 -12.11 -13.62 33.27
C ALA A 234 -10.75 -14.36 33.26
N SER A 235 -10.69 -15.49 33.97
CA SER A 235 -9.61 -16.46 33.83
C SER A 235 -9.83 -17.31 32.59
N ASP A 236 -9.61 -16.74 31.41
CA ASP A 236 -9.94 -17.34 30.11
C ASP A 236 -8.74 -17.93 29.36
N GLY A 237 -7.58 -18.05 30.01
CA GLY A 237 -6.44 -18.75 29.42
C GLY A 237 -5.62 -17.95 28.41
N GLY A 238 -5.84 -16.65 28.30
CA GLY A 238 -5.04 -15.76 27.44
C GLY A 238 -5.84 -15.02 26.37
N GLU A 239 -7.16 -15.24 26.31
CA GLU A 239 -8.04 -14.59 25.33
C GLU A 239 -8.09 -13.08 25.59
N THR A 240 -8.33 -12.66 26.84
CA THR A 240 -8.44 -11.23 27.16
C THR A 240 -7.09 -10.50 27.02
N VAL A 241 -7.03 -9.49 26.15
CA VAL A 241 -5.88 -8.56 26.03
C VAL A 241 -6.24 -7.14 26.47
N GLY A 242 -7.52 -6.84 26.58
CA GLY A 242 -7.98 -5.54 27.02
C GLY A 242 -9.45 -5.50 27.44
N VAL A 243 -9.86 -4.32 27.88
CA VAL A 243 -11.23 -4.01 28.29
C VAL A 243 -11.64 -2.65 27.73
N GLU A 244 -12.86 -2.58 27.24
CA GLU A 244 -13.49 -1.34 26.78
C GLU A 244 -14.60 -0.91 27.75
N ILE A 245 -14.65 0.38 28.03
CA ILE A 245 -15.59 1.01 28.96
C ILE A 245 -16.41 2.03 28.20
N PHE A 246 -17.73 1.84 28.22
CA PHE A 246 -18.70 2.71 27.58
C PHE A 246 -19.51 3.47 28.63
N ARG A 247 -19.96 4.68 28.27
CA ARG A 247 -20.78 5.55 29.11
C ARG A 247 -21.91 6.19 28.31
N SER A 248 -23.08 6.27 28.94
CA SER A 248 -24.22 7.01 28.41
C SER A 248 -25.05 7.66 29.53
N THR A 249 -25.80 8.70 29.20
CA THR A 249 -26.86 9.24 30.07
C THR A 249 -28.22 8.61 29.79
N LYS A 250 -28.30 7.69 28.82
CA LYS A 250 -29.51 6.96 28.43
C LYS A 250 -29.45 5.53 28.96
N THR A 251 -30.60 4.97 29.30
CA THR A 251 -30.74 3.55 29.68
C THR A 251 -30.78 2.60 28.48
N SER A 252 -30.74 3.13 27.26
CA SER A 252 -30.59 2.40 26.01
C SER A 252 -29.64 3.17 25.10
N PHE A 253 -28.56 2.54 24.65
CA PHE A 253 -27.57 3.16 23.77
C PHE A 253 -26.80 2.15 22.91
N VAL A 254 -26.19 2.67 21.85
CA VAL A 254 -25.26 1.91 20.99
C VAL A 254 -23.87 2.00 21.59
N ALA A 255 -23.21 0.87 21.83
CA ALA A 255 -21.80 0.80 22.20
C ALA A 255 -20.95 0.93 20.93
N ASP A 256 -20.41 2.13 20.75
CA ASP A 256 -19.64 2.61 19.60
C ASP A 256 -18.55 3.58 20.08
N GLU A 257 -17.84 4.22 19.16
CA GLU A 257 -16.80 5.20 19.48
C GLU A 257 -17.33 6.42 20.25
N ASN A 258 -18.59 6.82 20.04
CA ASN A 258 -19.18 7.98 20.71
C ASN A 258 -19.46 7.74 22.20
N THR A 259 -19.75 6.48 22.54
CA THR A 259 -20.03 6.07 23.92
C THR A 259 -18.83 5.43 24.59
N LEU A 260 -17.80 5.02 23.83
CA LEU A 260 -16.52 4.56 24.36
C LEU A 260 -15.81 5.71 25.06
N ILE A 261 -15.46 5.51 26.33
CA ILE A 261 -14.73 6.50 27.13
C ILE A 261 -13.34 6.04 27.53
N LYS A 262 -13.07 4.72 27.48
CA LYS A 262 -11.74 4.19 27.78
C LYS A 262 -11.54 2.78 27.23
N SER A 263 -10.37 2.54 26.67
CA SER A 263 -9.80 1.19 26.49
C SER A 263 -8.61 1.01 27.42
N LEU A 264 -8.51 -0.16 28.05
CA LEU A 264 -7.46 -0.53 29.00
C LEU A 264 -6.79 -1.82 28.52
N MET A 265 -5.46 -1.81 28.44
CA MET A 265 -4.68 -3.03 28.25
C MET A 265 -4.63 -3.76 29.59
N ILE A 266 -5.28 -4.91 29.67
CA ILE A 266 -5.40 -5.72 30.87
C ILE A 266 -5.50 -7.19 30.46
N GLY A 267 -4.71 -8.03 31.09
CA GLY A 267 -4.64 -9.45 30.76
C GLY A 267 -5.79 -10.26 31.36
N PRO A 268 -5.78 -11.59 31.19
CA PRO A 268 -6.75 -12.48 31.81
C PRO A 268 -6.55 -12.56 33.33
N ASN A 269 -7.65 -12.73 34.08
CA ASN A 269 -7.64 -12.86 35.54
C ASN A 269 -6.96 -11.68 36.28
N GLU A 270 -7.12 -10.46 35.77
CA GLU A 270 -6.56 -9.24 36.34
C GLU A 270 -7.68 -8.30 36.80
N THR A 271 -7.44 -7.59 37.91
CA THR A 271 -8.36 -6.56 38.40
C THR A 271 -8.02 -5.22 37.77
N GLY A 272 -9.00 -4.63 37.08
CA GLY A 272 -8.93 -3.31 36.48
C GLY A 272 -9.71 -2.26 37.26
N SER A 273 -9.31 -0.99 37.11
CA SER A 273 -10.13 0.12 37.57
C SER A 273 -9.95 1.36 36.68
N TYR A 274 -11.02 2.15 36.58
CA TYR A 274 -11.03 3.42 35.86
C TYR A 274 -11.81 4.46 36.65
N THR A 275 -11.30 5.68 36.73
CA THR A 275 -12.03 6.80 37.34
C THR A 275 -12.48 7.75 36.24
N ASP A 276 -13.78 7.78 36.00
CA ASP A 276 -14.40 8.75 35.11
C ASP A 276 -14.68 10.06 35.84
N THR A 277 -14.37 11.18 35.19
CA THR A 277 -14.73 12.53 35.66
C THR A 277 -15.70 13.14 34.65
N VAL A 278 -16.94 13.39 35.09
CA VAL A 278 -18.02 13.92 34.26
C VAL A 278 -18.16 15.43 34.43
N THR A 279 -18.65 16.10 33.39
CA THR A 279 -18.83 17.56 33.38
C THR A 279 -20.14 18.01 34.03
N ASN A 280 -21.19 17.20 33.96
CA ASN A 280 -22.50 17.52 34.53
C ASN A 280 -22.84 16.57 35.69
N CYS A 281 -22.67 17.06 36.91
CA CYS A 281 -22.76 16.26 38.14
C CYS A 281 -24.20 15.90 38.54
N ASP A 282 -25.19 16.54 37.91
CA ASP A 282 -26.62 16.35 38.16
C ASP A 282 -27.24 15.28 37.26
N LYS A 283 -26.47 14.76 36.29
CA LYS A 283 -26.90 13.67 35.41
C LYS A 283 -26.60 12.31 36.01
N THR A 284 -27.48 11.36 35.74
CA THR A 284 -27.22 9.94 35.96
C THR A 284 -26.45 9.39 34.77
N TYR A 285 -25.31 8.76 35.06
CA TYR A 285 -24.49 8.07 34.06
C TYR A 285 -24.57 6.56 34.25
N TYR A 286 -24.70 5.88 33.12
CA TYR A 286 -24.71 4.44 32.98
C TYR A 286 -23.43 4.00 32.30
N TYR A 287 -22.82 2.94 32.82
CA TYR A 287 -21.57 2.39 32.31
C TYR A 287 -21.73 0.91 32.06
N VAL A 288 -21.10 0.45 30.98
CA VAL A 288 -20.94 -0.96 30.67
C VAL A 288 -19.52 -1.22 30.22
N VAL A 289 -19.06 -2.44 30.45
CA VAL A 289 -17.69 -2.89 30.27
C VAL A 289 -17.72 -4.21 29.52
N ARG A 290 -16.80 -4.41 28.58
CA ARG A 290 -16.57 -5.71 27.92
C ARG A 290 -15.08 -5.98 27.77
N ALA A 291 -14.69 -7.24 27.75
CA ALA A 291 -13.34 -7.67 27.40
C ALA A 291 -13.20 -7.82 25.87
N ILE A 292 -11.98 -7.63 25.38
CA ILE A 292 -11.58 -7.80 23.97
C ILE A 292 -10.30 -8.65 23.89
N ASP A 293 -10.18 -9.46 22.85
CA ASP A 293 -8.95 -10.19 22.50
C ASP A 293 -8.10 -9.46 21.44
N ASN A 294 -7.07 -10.12 20.92
CA ASN A 294 -6.22 -9.58 19.86
C ASN A 294 -6.81 -9.73 18.43
N ALA A 295 -7.81 -10.61 18.25
CA ALA A 295 -8.47 -10.90 16.98
C ALA A 295 -9.69 -9.99 16.73
N GLY A 296 -10.11 -9.26 17.75
CA GLY A 296 -11.28 -8.38 17.74
C GLY A 296 -12.56 -9.07 18.23
N ASN A 297 -12.49 -10.21 18.90
CA ASN A 297 -13.63 -10.80 19.57
C ASN A 297 -13.94 -10.09 20.89
N PHE A 298 -15.22 -10.06 21.24
CA PHE A 298 -15.72 -9.34 22.39
C PHE A 298 -16.49 -10.26 23.34
N SER A 299 -16.32 -10.04 24.65
CA SER A 299 -17.20 -10.64 25.66
C SER A 299 -18.60 -10.01 25.63
N ALA A 300 -19.54 -10.61 26.37
CA ALA A 300 -20.79 -9.92 26.72
C ALA A 300 -20.49 -8.68 27.58
N PHE A 301 -21.40 -7.70 27.53
CA PHE A 301 -21.33 -6.52 28.39
C PHE A 301 -21.70 -6.84 29.84
N VAL A 302 -21.01 -6.20 30.78
CA VAL A 302 -21.35 -6.15 32.20
C VAL A 302 -21.32 -4.71 32.67
N GLY A 303 -22.31 -4.32 33.48
CA GLY A 303 -22.39 -2.94 33.93
C GLY A 303 -23.67 -2.62 34.69
N ASP A 304 -24.08 -1.36 34.58
CA ASP A 304 -25.40 -0.92 35.01
C ASP A 304 -26.51 -1.64 34.24
N LYS A 305 -27.73 -1.67 34.80
CA LYS A 305 -28.89 -2.26 34.14
C LYS A 305 -29.40 -1.34 33.03
N VAL A 306 -28.93 -1.58 31.80
CA VAL A 306 -29.26 -0.83 30.59
C VAL A 306 -29.35 -1.77 29.38
N GLU A 307 -30.06 -1.32 28.35
CA GLU A 307 -30.11 -1.97 27.04
C GLU A 307 -28.93 -1.50 26.19
N VAL A 308 -28.10 -2.41 25.69
CA VAL A 308 -26.93 -2.08 24.87
C VAL A 308 -27.03 -2.80 23.54
N THR A 309 -26.85 -2.05 22.46
CA THR A 309 -26.72 -2.59 21.09
C THR A 309 -25.33 -2.29 20.55
N THR A 310 -24.84 -3.08 19.61
CA THR A 310 -23.57 -2.82 18.89
C THR A 310 -23.88 -2.58 17.42
N THR A 311 -23.14 -1.67 16.79
CA THR A 311 -23.14 -1.58 15.32
C THR A 311 -22.47 -2.84 14.78
N SER A 312 -23.23 -3.70 14.11
CA SER A 312 -22.63 -4.86 13.45
C SER A 312 -21.95 -4.39 12.17
N GLU A 313 -20.64 -4.63 12.04
CA GLU A 313 -20.07 -4.86 10.72
C GLU A 313 -20.78 -6.08 10.13
N THR A 314 -21.24 -5.97 8.89
CA THR A 314 -22.14 -6.90 8.19
C THR A 314 -21.63 -8.35 8.26
N ALA A 315 -22.10 -9.10 9.26
CA ALA A 315 -22.04 -10.55 9.25
C ALA A 315 -23.06 -11.04 8.22
N ILE A 316 -22.58 -11.51 7.08
CA ILE A 316 -23.40 -12.10 6.02
C ILE A 316 -24.20 -13.25 6.64
N THR A 317 -25.50 -13.01 6.80
CA THR A 317 -26.40 -13.97 7.40
C THR A 317 -26.56 -15.14 6.44
N LYS A 318 -26.19 -16.33 6.90
CA LYS A 318 -26.48 -17.60 6.24
C LYS A 318 -28.00 -17.74 6.11
N ILE A 319 -28.55 -17.48 4.92
CA ILE A 319 -29.95 -17.74 4.61
C ILE A 319 -30.13 -19.26 4.51
N THR A 320 -30.63 -19.88 5.58
CA THR A 320 -31.26 -21.20 5.49
C THR A 320 -32.66 -21.03 4.91
N THR A 321 -32.85 -21.53 3.68
CA THR A 321 -34.16 -21.77 3.07
C THR A 321 -35.08 -22.59 3.97
N PRO A 322 -36.33 -22.13 4.20
CA PRO A 322 -37.43 -23.01 4.58
C PRO A 322 -38.21 -23.43 3.34
N THR A 323 -38.36 -24.75 3.23
CA THR A 323 -39.21 -25.47 2.27
C THR A 323 -40.65 -24.96 2.24
N GLU A 324 -41.15 -24.92 1.01
CA GLU A 324 -42.51 -24.75 0.51
C GLU A 324 -43.64 -25.44 1.31
N GLY A 325 -44.77 -24.74 1.48
CA GLY A 325 -46.07 -25.35 1.73
C GLY A 325 -47.08 -24.45 2.46
N GLY A 326 -48.00 -23.82 1.71
CA GLY A 326 -49.29 -23.37 2.27
C GLY A 326 -49.85 -22.04 1.76
N ILE A 327 -50.62 -22.12 0.67
CA ILE A 327 -51.46 -21.08 0.05
C ILE A 327 -52.58 -20.53 0.96
N ALA A 328 -52.82 -19.22 0.91
CA ALA A 328 -54.15 -18.59 0.97
C ALA A 328 -54.10 -17.13 0.45
N GLU A 329 -55.14 -16.76 -0.30
CA GLU A 329 -55.24 -15.69 -1.30
C GLU A 329 -55.99 -14.44 -0.74
N LEU A 330 -55.42 -13.23 -0.95
CA LEU A 330 -55.96 -11.88 -1.33
C LEU A 330 -57.25 -11.29 -0.67
N PRO A 331 -57.63 -9.99 -0.87
CA PRO A 331 -57.10 -8.91 -1.74
C PRO A 331 -56.79 -7.59 -0.97
N GLY A 332 -56.31 -6.46 -1.48
CA GLY A 332 -55.98 -5.90 -2.79
C GLY A 332 -55.88 -4.37 -2.63
N GLY A 333 -54.93 -3.70 -3.30
CA GLY A 333 -54.80 -2.24 -3.29
C GLY A 333 -53.59 -1.78 -4.11
N VAL A 334 -53.85 -1.26 -5.31
CA VAL A 334 -52.88 -0.77 -6.32
C VAL A 334 -52.63 0.72 -6.12
N VAL A 335 -51.37 1.16 -6.29
CA VAL A 335 -50.97 2.43 -6.95
C VAL A 335 -49.54 2.32 -7.51
N GLU A 336 -49.41 2.52 -8.83
CA GLU A 336 -48.21 2.97 -9.58
C GLU A 336 -47.78 4.38 -9.09
N GLY A 337 -46.58 4.95 -9.25
CA GLY A 337 -45.35 4.67 -10.00
C GLY A 337 -44.43 5.93 -9.97
N ALA A 338 -43.18 5.80 -10.43
CA ALA A 338 -42.14 6.83 -10.68
C ALA A 338 -41.42 7.41 -9.44
N GLU A 339 -40.11 7.68 -9.40
CA GLU A 339 -39.03 7.64 -10.40
C GLU A 339 -37.68 7.50 -9.66
N ALA A 340 -36.66 7.05 -10.38
CA ALA A 340 -35.29 6.83 -9.93
C ALA A 340 -34.58 8.14 -9.57
N GLY A 341 -33.77 8.12 -8.51
CA GLY A 341 -32.90 9.20 -8.08
C GLY A 341 -31.65 8.63 -7.43
N GLU A 342 -30.54 8.81 -8.14
CA GLU A 342 -29.11 8.63 -7.85
C GLU A 342 -28.71 8.20 -6.42
N GLU A 343 -28.07 7.03 -6.33
CA GLU A 343 -27.38 6.56 -5.13
C GLU A 343 -26.12 7.41 -4.90
N ASN A 344 -26.20 8.30 -3.92
CA ASN A 344 -25.07 9.08 -3.45
C ASN A 344 -24.50 8.45 -2.17
N GLY A 345 -23.20 8.19 -2.18
CA GLY A 345 -22.26 8.09 -1.05
C GLY A 345 -22.66 7.32 0.20
N GLU A 346 -21.98 6.21 0.45
CA GLU A 346 -21.95 5.53 1.75
C GLU A 346 -21.31 6.46 2.80
N VAL A 347 -22.11 7.01 3.72
CA VAL A 347 -21.64 7.95 4.76
C VAL A 347 -21.06 7.19 5.97
N LEU A 348 -19.73 7.17 6.07
CA LEU A 348 -18.97 6.75 7.25
C LEU A 348 -18.75 7.95 8.19
N GLY A 349 -19.31 7.90 9.41
CA GLY A 349 -18.93 8.76 10.54
C GLY A 349 -19.61 10.14 10.60
N GLU A 350 -20.81 10.24 11.17
CA GLU A 350 -21.47 11.54 11.38
C GLU A 350 -20.83 12.32 12.54
N GLN A 351 -19.97 13.31 12.24
CA GLN A 351 -19.62 14.38 13.19
C GLN A 351 -20.88 15.21 13.53
N THR A 352 -21.09 15.53 14.82
CA THR A 352 -22.22 16.36 15.27
C THR A 352 -21.78 17.80 15.53
N CYS A 353 -22.37 18.74 14.78
CA CYS A 353 -22.23 20.18 14.98
C CYS A 353 -23.56 20.88 14.66
N ASP A 354 -23.78 22.07 15.22
CA ASP A 354 -25.05 22.78 15.10
C ASP A 354 -25.42 23.16 13.64
N LYS A 355 -24.41 23.31 12.77
CA LYS A 355 -24.54 23.53 11.33
C LYS A 355 -23.37 22.91 10.57
N LYS A 356 -23.66 22.05 9.59
CA LYS A 356 -22.68 21.58 8.60
C LYS A 356 -22.52 22.64 7.50
N GLN A 357 -21.36 22.66 6.85
CA GLN A 357 -21.00 23.53 5.74
C GLN A 357 -20.57 22.67 4.54
N LYS A 358 -20.73 23.19 3.33
CA LYS A 358 -20.33 22.47 2.12
C LYS A 358 -18.82 22.51 1.93
N LEU A 359 -18.25 21.35 1.62
CA LEU A 359 -16.89 21.17 1.13
C LEU A 359 -16.98 20.49 -0.24
N SER A 360 -16.36 21.09 -1.26
CA SER A 360 -16.52 20.65 -2.64
C SER A 360 -15.28 20.86 -3.47
N GLY A 361 -15.25 20.24 -4.64
CA GLY A 361 -14.13 20.39 -5.54
C GLY A 361 -14.30 19.63 -6.84
N TYR A 362 -13.23 19.60 -7.64
CA TYR A 362 -13.19 18.89 -8.90
C TYR A 362 -11.97 17.98 -9.00
N VAL A 363 -12.13 16.83 -9.65
CA VAL A 363 -11.04 16.00 -10.16
C VAL A 363 -11.07 16.07 -11.68
N LYS A 364 -10.03 16.64 -12.29
CA LYS A 364 -9.99 16.92 -13.74
C LYS A 364 -8.72 16.43 -14.40
N ASN A 365 -8.80 16.09 -15.69
CA ASN A 365 -7.64 15.81 -16.51
C ASN A 365 -6.97 17.09 -17.04
N GLN A 366 -5.82 16.96 -17.71
CA GLN A 366 -5.08 18.08 -18.30
C GLN A 366 -5.86 18.86 -19.39
N ASP A 367 -6.89 18.26 -19.97
CA ASP A 367 -7.77 18.90 -20.96
C ASP A 367 -8.95 19.63 -20.30
N GLY A 368 -9.05 19.58 -18.96
CA GLY A 368 -10.11 20.21 -18.16
C GLY A 368 -11.41 19.40 -18.10
N GLU A 369 -11.40 18.16 -18.59
CA GLU A 369 -12.52 17.23 -18.51
C GLU A 369 -12.57 16.57 -17.12
N GLY A 370 -13.78 16.37 -16.62
CA GLY A 370 -14.00 15.73 -15.33
C GLY A 370 -13.67 14.24 -15.33
N ILE A 371 -13.09 13.77 -14.23
CA ILE A 371 -12.94 12.33 -13.97
C ILE A 371 -14.16 11.85 -13.20
N GLU A 372 -14.98 11.01 -13.80
CA GLU A 372 -16.15 10.42 -13.16
C GLU A 372 -15.78 9.26 -12.22
N ASN A 373 -16.51 9.10 -11.12
CA ASN A 373 -16.36 8.01 -10.14
C ASN A 373 -15.00 7.95 -9.43
N ALA A 374 -14.15 8.98 -9.55
CA ALA A 374 -13.01 9.14 -8.66
C ALA A 374 -13.49 9.31 -7.22
N GLU A 375 -12.91 8.53 -6.31
CA GLU A 375 -13.19 8.55 -4.88
C GLU A 375 -12.27 9.56 -4.18
N VAL A 376 -12.89 10.49 -3.47
CA VAL A 376 -12.23 11.52 -2.67
C VAL A 376 -12.49 11.23 -1.19
N ASP A 377 -11.44 10.97 -0.45
CA ASP A 377 -11.47 10.82 1.01
C ASP A 377 -11.31 12.18 1.67
N ILE A 378 -12.14 12.45 2.67
CA ILE A 378 -12.09 13.62 3.54
C ILE A 378 -11.83 13.12 4.96
N TYR A 379 -10.75 13.55 5.58
CA TYR A 379 -10.35 13.08 6.90
C TYR A 379 -9.68 14.17 7.73
N GLU A 380 -9.74 14.06 9.06
CA GLU A 380 -8.98 14.88 10.00
C GLU A 380 -7.84 14.04 10.60
N VAL A 381 -6.73 14.69 10.99
CA VAL A 381 -5.67 14.00 11.73
C VAL A 381 -5.81 14.37 13.20
N VAL A 382 -6.20 13.40 14.02
CA VAL A 382 -6.38 13.57 15.47
C VAL A 382 -5.35 12.70 16.18
N GLU A 383 -4.50 13.32 17.00
CA GLU A 383 -3.43 12.62 17.72
C GLU A 383 -2.46 11.79 16.83
N GLY A 384 -2.38 12.12 15.53
CA GLY A 384 -1.53 11.43 14.56
C GLY A 384 -2.21 10.28 13.82
N GLU A 385 -3.48 10.00 14.09
CA GLU A 385 -4.29 9.02 13.37
C GLU A 385 -5.24 9.71 12.38
N GLU A 386 -5.40 9.12 11.18
CA GLU A 386 -6.34 9.61 10.16
C GLU A 386 -7.76 9.15 10.50
N LYS A 387 -8.65 10.11 10.77
CA LYS A 387 -10.07 9.86 11.02
C LYS A 387 -10.89 10.30 9.82
N TYR A 388 -11.41 9.32 9.09
CA TYR A 388 -12.20 9.53 7.89
C TYR A 388 -13.60 10.05 8.24
N ILE A 389 -13.97 11.16 7.62
CA ILE A 389 -15.23 11.88 7.81
C ILE A 389 -16.22 11.57 6.68
N ALA A 390 -15.70 11.38 5.47
CA ALA A 390 -16.49 10.95 4.31
C ALA A 390 -15.57 10.42 3.22
N THR A 391 -16.11 9.51 2.40
CA THR A 391 -15.57 9.19 1.08
C THR A 391 -16.67 9.49 0.06
N VAL A 392 -16.41 10.37 -0.89
CA VAL A 392 -17.38 10.77 -1.92
C VAL A 392 -16.89 10.45 -3.32
N LYS A 393 -17.82 10.21 -4.23
CA LYS A 393 -17.52 9.97 -5.65
C LYS A 393 -17.81 11.22 -6.45
N THR A 394 -16.94 11.48 -7.41
CA THR A 394 -17.13 12.53 -8.42
C THR A 394 -18.21 12.15 -9.43
N ASN A 395 -18.98 13.14 -9.88
CA ASN A 395 -19.94 12.98 -10.97
C ASN A 395 -19.26 13.05 -12.34
N SER A 396 -20.04 13.01 -13.44
CA SER A 396 -19.54 13.02 -14.81
C SER A 396 -18.74 14.27 -15.21
N ASP A 397 -18.92 15.39 -14.51
CA ASP A 397 -18.14 16.62 -14.69
C ASP A 397 -16.91 16.68 -13.76
N GLY A 398 -16.64 15.58 -13.03
CA GLY A 398 -15.55 15.47 -12.07
C GLY A 398 -15.82 16.21 -10.76
N TYR A 399 -17.04 16.70 -10.53
CA TYR A 399 -17.41 17.44 -9.33
C TYR A 399 -17.74 16.51 -8.17
N TRP A 400 -17.26 16.85 -6.98
CA TRP A 400 -17.60 16.18 -5.73
C TRP A 400 -18.03 17.21 -4.68
N GLU A 401 -18.95 16.83 -3.81
CA GLU A 401 -19.35 17.63 -2.65
C GLU A 401 -19.68 16.76 -1.44
N THR A 402 -19.46 17.31 -0.25
CA THR A 402 -19.87 16.72 1.03
C THR A 402 -20.21 17.83 2.04
N GLU A 403 -20.87 17.45 3.14
CA GLU A 403 -21.20 18.35 4.24
C GLU A 403 -20.37 18.01 5.48
N VAL A 404 -19.53 18.93 5.93
CA VAL A 404 -18.65 18.76 7.09
C VAL A 404 -18.87 19.86 8.13
N CYS A 405 -18.45 19.61 9.36
CA CYS A 405 -18.46 20.65 10.39
C CYS A 405 -17.39 21.72 10.10
N PRO A 406 -17.48 22.92 10.69
CA PRO A 406 -16.38 23.87 10.63
C PRO A 406 -15.11 23.27 11.25
N GLY A 407 -14.00 23.26 10.52
CA GLY A 407 -12.79 22.55 10.90
C GLY A 407 -11.68 22.59 9.85
N GLU A 408 -10.55 21.95 10.15
CA GLU A 408 -9.45 21.72 9.21
C GLU A 408 -9.45 20.23 8.81
N TYR A 409 -9.49 19.99 7.51
CA TYR A 409 -9.59 18.66 6.92
C TYR A 409 -8.46 18.45 5.92
N ASN A 410 -8.15 17.19 5.68
CA ASN A 410 -7.32 16.73 4.59
C ASN A 410 -8.21 16.03 3.58
N THR A 411 -7.84 16.19 2.31
CA THR A 411 -8.56 15.62 1.18
C THR A 411 -7.58 14.86 0.31
N LYS A 412 -7.97 13.67 -0.13
CA LYS A 412 -7.10 12.78 -0.91
C LYS A 412 -7.92 12.02 -1.94
N VAL A 413 -7.45 11.98 -3.18
CA VAL A 413 -8.06 11.14 -4.22
C VAL A 413 -7.44 9.75 -4.16
N LYS A 414 -8.27 8.70 -4.12
CA LYS A 414 -7.79 7.32 -4.19
C LYS A 414 -7.25 7.02 -5.57
N LYS A 415 -5.98 6.66 -5.65
CA LYS A 415 -5.31 6.38 -6.93
C LYS A 415 -5.98 5.24 -7.69
N GLU A 416 -6.57 4.29 -6.97
CA GLU A 416 -7.28 3.13 -7.51
C GLU A 416 -8.59 3.53 -8.21
N SER A 417 -9.13 4.71 -7.89
CA SER A 417 -10.35 5.25 -8.50
C SER A 417 -10.07 6.14 -9.72
N LEU A 418 -8.80 6.42 -10.02
CA LEU A 418 -8.39 7.20 -11.18
C LEU A 418 -8.23 6.30 -12.42
N PRO A 419 -8.41 6.84 -13.64
CA PRO A 419 -8.18 6.09 -14.88
C PRO A 419 -6.76 5.50 -14.94
N GLU A 420 -6.63 4.29 -15.48
CA GLU A 420 -5.33 3.63 -15.63
C GLU A 420 -4.33 4.47 -16.42
N GLY A 421 -3.07 4.47 -15.99
CA GLY A 421 -2.02 5.24 -16.64
C GLY A 421 -2.10 6.74 -16.35
N THR A 422 -2.76 7.15 -15.27
CA THR A 422 -2.79 8.54 -14.82
C THR A 422 -2.15 8.73 -13.43
N VAL A 423 -1.67 9.93 -13.16
CA VAL A 423 -1.08 10.34 -11.88
C VAL A 423 -1.58 11.73 -11.50
N LEU A 424 -1.67 12.00 -10.20
CA LEU A 424 -1.99 13.34 -9.70
C LEU A 424 -0.87 14.33 -10.05
N GLU A 425 -1.27 15.55 -10.41
CA GLU A 425 -0.40 16.67 -10.65
C GLU A 425 -0.41 17.58 -9.41
N GLY A 426 0.63 17.49 -8.58
CA GLY A 426 0.76 18.30 -7.37
C GLY A 426 0.91 17.46 -6.10
N GLU A 427 0.40 17.98 -4.98
CA GLU A 427 0.39 17.28 -3.70
C GLU A 427 -0.69 16.19 -3.68
N GLU A 428 -0.38 15.02 -3.12
CA GLU A 428 -1.33 13.89 -3.02
C GLU A 428 -2.44 14.13 -1.99
N VAL A 429 -2.18 15.04 -1.03
CA VAL A 429 -3.11 15.40 0.04
C VAL A 429 -3.22 16.92 0.06
N LEU A 430 -4.45 17.44 -0.03
CA LEU A 430 -4.72 18.88 0.03
C LEU A 430 -5.45 19.22 1.33
N GLY A 431 -4.98 20.26 2.01
CA GLY A 431 -5.64 20.79 3.21
C GLY A 431 -6.84 21.68 2.85
N ALA A 432 -7.96 21.47 3.53
CA ALA A 432 -9.19 22.22 3.39
C ALA A 432 -9.60 22.82 4.73
N LYS A 433 -9.79 24.14 4.77
CA LYS A 433 -10.28 24.83 5.97
C LYS A 433 -11.72 25.28 5.75
N VAL A 434 -12.62 24.82 6.61
CA VAL A 434 -14.06 25.09 6.54
C VAL A 434 -14.44 26.00 7.71
N GLU A 435 -14.85 27.24 7.40
CA GLU A 435 -15.24 28.24 8.40
C GLU A 435 -16.77 28.36 8.52
N GLU A 436 -17.25 28.78 9.68
CA GLU A 436 -18.70 28.94 9.93
C GLU A 436 -19.27 30.08 9.06
N GLY A 437 -20.16 29.73 8.12
CA GLY A 437 -20.87 30.70 7.27
C GLY A 437 -20.19 31.06 5.94
N GLN A 438 -19.21 30.28 5.48
CA GLN A 438 -18.64 30.40 4.12
C GLN A 438 -19.03 29.19 3.25
N ASP A 439 -19.35 29.44 1.97
CA ASP A 439 -19.96 28.43 1.10
C ASP A 439 -18.98 27.49 0.37
N THR A 440 -17.67 27.71 0.36
CA THR A 440 -16.76 26.81 -0.38
C THR A 440 -15.30 26.89 0.09
N ALA A 441 -14.71 25.75 0.44
CA ALA A 441 -13.29 25.51 0.21
C ALA A 441 -13.20 24.67 -1.08
N ASP A 442 -12.78 25.30 -2.19
CA ASP A 442 -12.62 24.61 -3.48
C ASP A 442 -11.32 23.80 -3.47
N VAL A 443 -11.44 22.48 -3.39
CA VAL A 443 -10.31 21.57 -3.38
C VAL A 443 -10.27 20.82 -4.72
N ASN A 444 -9.37 21.24 -5.60
CA ASN A 444 -9.26 20.67 -6.94
C ASN A 444 -8.03 19.79 -7.08
N PHE A 445 -8.21 18.64 -7.74
CA PHE A 445 -7.15 17.71 -8.09
C PHE A 445 -7.02 17.65 -9.61
N ASP A 446 -5.82 17.94 -10.10
CA ASP A 446 -5.47 17.78 -11.50
C ASP A 446 -4.80 16.41 -11.71
N VAL A 447 -5.19 15.73 -12.77
CA VAL A 447 -4.75 14.38 -13.12
C VAL A 447 -4.10 14.43 -14.51
N LYS A 448 -2.92 13.83 -14.65
CA LYS A 448 -2.19 13.76 -15.92
C LYS A 448 -1.92 12.34 -16.33
N GLU A 449 -1.81 12.13 -17.64
CA GLU A 449 -1.28 10.88 -18.18
C GLU A 449 0.16 10.67 -17.69
N ASP A 450 0.43 9.47 -17.19
CA ASP A 450 1.77 9.00 -16.84
C ASP A 450 2.55 8.74 -18.12
N LYS A 451 3.10 9.82 -18.68
CA LYS A 451 4.03 9.77 -19.80
C LYS A 451 5.37 9.28 -19.25
N GLY A 452 5.46 7.96 -19.07
CA GLY A 452 6.71 7.27 -18.77
C GLY A 452 7.83 7.89 -19.59
N ILE A 453 8.92 8.27 -18.91
CA ILE A 453 9.98 9.17 -19.37
C ILE A 453 10.37 8.92 -20.85
N ASP A 454 9.82 9.71 -21.77
CA ASP A 454 10.23 9.74 -23.19
C ASP A 454 11.47 10.65 -23.31
N PHE A 455 12.63 10.12 -22.93
CA PHE A 455 13.91 10.78 -23.19
C PHE A 455 14.22 10.67 -24.69
N LYS A 456 13.62 11.56 -25.49
CA LYS A 456 13.88 11.71 -26.94
C LYS A 456 15.38 11.89 -27.19
N LEU A 457 16.07 10.79 -27.47
CA LEU A 457 17.48 10.70 -27.87
C LEU A 457 17.82 11.46 -29.17
N TRP A 458 16.84 12.10 -29.81
CA TRP A 458 17.03 12.74 -31.11
C TRP A 458 17.92 13.99 -31.05
N TRP A 459 18.00 14.65 -29.89
CA TRP A 459 18.87 15.83 -29.70
C TRP A 459 20.37 15.47 -29.69
N CYS A 460 20.73 14.20 -29.45
CA CYS A 460 22.12 13.73 -29.51
C CYS A 460 22.62 13.43 -30.92
N LEU A 461 21.73 13.32 -31.92
CA LEU A 461 22.12 13.03 -33.31
C LEU A 461 22.52 14.27 -34.12
N ILE A 462 22.05 15.46 -33.71
CA ILE A 462 22.38 16.74 -34.33
C ILE A 462 23.89 17.07 -34.24
N PRO A 463 24.58 16.91 -33.09
CA PRO A 463 26.02 17.15 -33.03
C PRO A 463 26.85 16.10 -33.79
N ILE A 464 26.38 14.85 -33.90
CA ILE A 464 27.10 13.78 -34.63
C ILE A 464 27.06 14.04 -36.14
N GLY A 465 25.91 14.47 -36.68
CA GLY A 465 25.79 14.87 -38.09
C GLY A 465 26.71 16.05 -38.45
N ALA A 466 26.81 17.04 -37.56
CA ALA A 466 27.67 18.21 -37.76
C ALA A 466 29.17 17.84 -37.82
N VAL A 467 29.62 16.91 -36.98
CA VAL A 467 31.02 16.45 -36.97
C VAL A 467 31.37 15.71 -38.26
N VAL A 468 30.47 14.89 -38.81
CA VAL A 468 30.70 14.17 -40.07
C VAL A 468 30.82 15.14 -41.26
N VAL A 469 30.01 16.20 -41.30
CA VAL A 469 30.07 17.21 -42.37
C VAL A 469 31.35 18.05 -42.29
N ILE A 470 31.79 18.42 -41.09
CA ILE A 470 33.05 19.18 -40.89
C ILE A 470 34.26 18.35 -41.33
N VAL A 471 34.30 17.06 -41.01
CA VAL A 471 35.38 16.15 -41.42
C VAL A 471 35.38 15.94 -42.94
N ALA A 472 34.21 15.82 -43.57
CA ALA A 472 34.10 15.70 -45.02
C ALA A 472 34.62 16.96 -45.76
N LEU A 473 34.28 18.15 -45.28
CA LEU A 473 34.75 19.42 -45.86
C LEU A 473 36.28 19.60 -45.68
N TYR A 474 36.85 19.15 -44.56
CA TYR A 474 38.30 19.19 -44.32
C TYR A 474 39.07 18.24 -45.26
N VAL A 475 38.53 17.05 -45.54
CA VAL A 475 39.13 16.08 -46.48
C VAL A 475 39.07 16.57 -47.92
N ILE A 476 38.01 17.29 -48.31
CA ILE A 476 37.89 17.87 -49.66
C ILE A 476 38.83 19.07 -49.83
N GLY A 477 38.95 19.94 -48.82
CA GLY A 477 39.85 21.11 -48.85
C GLY A 477 41.35 20.75 -48.87
N SER A 478 41.73 19.62 -48.25
CA SER A 478 43.14 19.18 -48.20
C SER A 478 43.65 18.56 -49.51
N ARG A 479 42.78 18.27 -50.48
CA ARG A 479 43.17 17.76 -51.82
C ARG A 479 43.44 18.86 -52.85
N GLY A 480 43.15 20.12 -52.56
CA GLY A 480 43.23 21.22 -53.54
C GLY A 480 44.55 22.02 -53.60
N ARG A 481 45.52 21.79 -52.70
CA ARG A 481 46.70 22.66 -52.60
C ARG A 481 48.01 21.92 -52.83
N LYS A 482 48.32 21.66 -54.11
CA LYS A 482 49.70 21.47 -54.64
C LYS A 482 49.70 21.46 -56.18
N VAL A 483 49.58 22.65 -56.78
CA VAL A 483 50.17 22.99 -58.08
C VAL A 483 50.76 24.40 -57.93
N GLY A 484 52.05 24.57 -58.25
CA GLY A 484 52.72 25.87 -58.35
C GLY A 484 53.89 26.09 -57.38
N ASN A 485 55.03 25.45 -57.60
CA ASN A 485 56.26 26.04 -58.17
C ASN A 485 57.34 24.97 -58.30
#